data_AF-A0A8X6JNT1-F1
#
_entry.id   AF-A0A8X6JNT1-F1
#
_cell.length_a   1.000
_cell.length_b   1.000
_cell.length_c   1.000
_cell.angle_alpha   90.00
_cell.angle_beta   90.00
_cell.angle_gamma   90.00
#
_symmetry.space_group_name_H-M   'P 1'
#
loop_
_entity.id
_entity.type
_entity.pdbx_description
1 polymer ?
#
loop_
_entity_poly.entity_id
_entity_poly.type
_entity_poly.pdbx_seq_one_letter_code
_entity_poly.pdbx_strand_id
1 'polypeptide(L)' 'MKSLAGDNITEKVLRTLWLDKLPDSIKNILVVTSENLENLSVMADKIFQINSSPEIYSATADNSAVKNILDK' A
#
# COMPACT_ATOMS: atom_id res chain seq x y z
N MET A 1 19.13 -3.00 -0.64
CA MET A 1 19.92 -2.14 -1.56
C MET A 1 21.01 -1.37 -0.85
N LYS A 2 20.72 -0.63 0.23
CA LYS A 2 21.73 0.12 1.01
C LYS A 2 22.94 -0.73 1.43
N SER A 3 22.69 -1.90 2.02
CA SER A 3 23.75 -2.86 2.39
C SER A 3 24.63 -3.35 1.22
N LEU A 4 24.09 -3.42 0.00
CA LEU A 4 24.85 -3.84 -1.18
C LEU A 4 25.70 -2.71 -1.78
N ALA A 5 25.27 -1.47 -1.58
CA ALA A 5 25.91 -0.29 -2.16
C ALA A 5 27.13 0.18 -1.36
N GLY A 6 27.16 -0.11 -0.06
CA GLY A 6 28.18 0.40 0.86
C GLY A 6 28.22 1.93 0.88
N ASP A 7 29.37 2.49 1.25
CA ASP A 7 29.52 3.95 1.44
C ASP A 7 29.83 4.71 0.13
N ASN A 8 29.97 4.00 -1.00
CA ASN A 8 30.40 4.57 -2.28
C ASN A 8 29.25 5.17 -3.10
N ILE A 9 27.99 4.90 -2.74
CA ILE A 9 26.81 5.37 -3.48
C ILE A 9 26.01 6.33 -2.58
N THR A 10 25.67 7.50 -3.12
CA THR A 10 24.85 8.48 -2.41
C THR A 10 23.42 7.97 -2.20
N GLU A 11 22.79 8.40 -1.11
CA GLU A 11 21.40 8.03 -0.81
C GLU A 11 20.42 8.48 -1.91
N LYS A 12 20.70 9.61 -2.58
CA LYS A 12 19.90 10.09 -3.72
C LYS A 12 19.90 9.09 -4.88
N VAL A 13 21.07 8.57 -5.24
CA VAL A 13 21.21 7.57 -6.32
C VAL A 13 20.54 6.25 -5.91
N LEU A 14 20.76 5.81 -4.67
CA LEU A 14 20.08 4.62 -4.14
C LEU A 14 18.57 4.74 -4.17
N ARG A 15 18.03 5.90 -3.77
CA ARG A 15 16.61 6.18 -3.83
C ARG A 15 16.07 6.11 -5.24
N THR A 16 16.75 6.73 -6.22
CA THR A 16 16.34 6.66 -7.62
C THR A 16 16.32 5.21 -8.13
N LEU A 17 17.40 4.46 -7.92
CA LEU A 17 17.49 3.06 -8.36
C LEU A 17 16.44 2.16 -7.68
N TRP A 18 16.17 2.38 -6.40
CA TRP A 18 15.18 1.60 -5.66
C TRP A 18 13.75 1.89 -6.13
N LEU A 19 13.40 3.17 -6.33
CA LEU A 19 12.10 3.57 -6.89
C LEU A 19 11.89 3.01 -8.30
N ASP A 20 12.93 2.95 -9.12
CA ASP A 20 12.89 2.41 -10.48
C ASP A 20 12.61 0.89 -10.53
N LYS A 21 12.84 0.17 -9.42
CA LYS A 21 12.52 -1.26 -9.30
C LYS A 21 11.09 -1.55 -8.85
N LEU A 22 10.34 -0.53 -8.43
CA LEU A 22 8.97 -0.71 -7.93
C LEU A 22 7.93 -0.62 -9.06
N PRO A 23 6.78 -1.31 -8.91
CA PRO A 23 5.62 -1.08 -9.77
C PRO A 23 5.15 0.37 -9.74
N ASP A 24 4.63 0.86 -10.87
CA ASP A 24 4.19 2.26 -11.00
C ASP A 24 3.12 2.67 -9.98
N SER A 25 2.25 1.73 -9.59
CA SER A 25 1.21 1.96 -8.56
C SER A 25 1.78 2.40 -7.21
N ILE A 26 2.93 1.84 -6.82
CA ILE A 26 3.62 2.19 -5.57
C ILE A 26 4.53 3.39 -5.80
N LYS A 27 5.29 3.39 -6.90
CA LYS A 27 6.28 4.43 -7.24
C LYS A 27 5.66 5.83 -7.35
N ASN A 28 4.50 5.95 -8.00
CA ASN A 28 3.81 7.22 -8.21
C ASN A 28 3.38 7.89 -6.90
N ILE A 29 3.14 7.09 -5.85
CA ILE A 29 2.78 7.59 -4.52
C ILE A 29 4.05 8.00 -3.75
N LEU A 30 5.13 7.22 -3.86
CA LEU A 30 6.37 7.46 -3.13
C LEU A 30 7.25 8.56 -3.72
N VAL A 31 7.15 8.86 -5.02
CA VAL A 31 8.00 9.88 -5.66
C VAL A 31 7.79 11.27 -5.06
N VAL A 32 6.58 11.55 -4.57
CA VAL A 32 6.18 12.85 -4.01
C VAL A 32 6.67 13.06 -2.57
N THR A 33 7.07 12.00 -1.87
CA THR A 33 7.47 12.09 -0.45
C THR A 33 8.96 12.41 -0.32
N SER A 34 9.35 13.28 0.62
CA SER A 34 10.76 13.69 0.79
C SER A 34 11.52 12.86 1.84
N GLU A 35 11.13 11.59 1.99
CA GLU A 35 11.62 10.70 3.03
C GLU A 35 12.95 10.01 2.68
N ASN A 36 13.61 9.48 3.73
CA ASN A 36 14.80 8.64 3.59
C ASN A 36 14.44 7.23 3.09
N LEU A 37 15.44 6.45 2.66
CA LEU A 37 15.19 5.14 2.04
C LEU A 37 14.56 4.12 3.00
N GLU A 38 14.83 4.23 4.29
CA GLU A 38 14.27 3.37 5.35
C GLU A 38 12.76 3.60 5.50
N ASN A 39 12.34 4.87 5.57
CA ASN A 39 10.93 5.23 5.70
C ASN A 39 10.16 4.93 4.40
N LEU A 40 10.80 5.16 3.25
CA LEU A 40 10.24 4.82 1.95
C LEU A 40 9.93 3.33 1.82
N SER A 41 10.82 2.44 2.30
CA SER A 41 10.57 0.99 2.24
C SER A 41 9.37 0.58 3.10
N VAL A 42 9.26 1.14 4.31
CA VAL A 42 8.10 0.91 5.18
C VAL A 42 6.80 1.40 4.54
N MET A 43 6.82 2.54 3.85
CA MET A 43 5.64 3.03 3.13
C MET A 43 5.28 2.13 1.94
N ALA A 44 6.27 1.67 1.17
CA ALA A 44 6.05 0.73 0.07
C ALA A 44 5.34 -0.54 0.55
N ASP A 45 5.81 -1.12 1.67
CA ASP A 45 5.22 -2.33 2.26
C ASP A 45 3.76 -2.10 2.69
N LYS A 46 3.44 -0.92 3.25
CA LYS A 46 2.07 -0.56 3.63
C LYS A 46 1.16 -0.42 2.41
N ILE A 47 1.63 0.27 1.36
CA ILE A 47 0.89 0.43 0.11
C ILE A 47 0.64 -0.94 -0.54
N PHE A 48 1.67 -1.79 -0.56
CA PHE A 48 1.56 -3.14 -1.10
C PHE A 48 0.52 -3.97 -0.34
N GLN A 49 0.51 -3.92 0.99
CA GLN A 49 -0.50 -4.60 1.82
C GLN A 49 -1.91 -4.11 1.54
N ILE A 50 -2.11 -2.79 1.41
CA ILE A 50 -3.43 -2.21 1.10
C ILE A 50 -3.92 -2.69 -0.27
N ASN A 51 -3.05 -2.67 -1.28
CA ASN A 51 -3.40 -3.12 -2.63
C ASN A 51 -3.65 -4.64 -2.72
N SER A 52 -3.07 -5.43 -1.82
CA SER A 52 -3.20 -6.89 -1.80
C SER A 52 -4.33 -7.40 -0.90
N SER A 53 -4.87 -6.54 -0.03
CA SER A 53 -5.93 -6.93 0.89
C SER A 53 -7.26 -7.09 0.14
N PRO A 54 -7.96 -8.23 0.26
CA PRO A 54 -9.32 -8.35 -0.27
C PRO A 54 -10.21 -7.34 0.45
N GLU A 55 -10.95 -6.54 -0.31
CA GLU A 55 -11.92 -5.61 0.23
C GLU A 55 -13.05 -6.39 0.91
N ILE A 56 -13.14 -6.29 2.24
CA ILE A 56 -14.20 -6.96 3.00
C ILE A 56 -15.42 -6.04 3.01
N TYR A 57 -16.36 -6.30 2.11
CA TYR A 57 -17.66 -5.66 2.09
C TYR A 57 -18.57 -6.29 3.15
N SER A 58 -19.10 -5.48 4.06
CA SER A 58 -20.18 -5.91 4.97
C SER A 58 -21.49 -5.95 4.18
N ALA A 59 -22.03 -7.15 3.95
CA ALA A 59 -23.39 -7.29 3.46
C ALA A 59 -24.36 -7.00 4.61
N THR A 60 -25.00 -5.84 4.61
CA THR A 60 -26.15 -5.61 5.48
C THR A 60 -27.27 -6.52 4.98
N ALA A 61 -27.56 -7.60 5.70
CA ALA A 61 -28.74 -8.42 5.45
C ALA A 61 -29.98 -7.54 5.63
N ASP A 62 -30.63 -7.20 4.52
CA ASP A 62 -31.86 -6.42 4.52
C ASP A 62 -32.98 -7.29 5.12
N ASN A 63 -33.25 -7.11 6.41
CA ASN A 63 -34.28 -7.83 7.18
C ASN A 63 -35.72 -7.37 6.82
N SER A 64 -35.98 -6.97 5.57
CA SER A 64 -37.32 -6.56 5.12
C SER A 64 -38.32 -7.72 5.03
N ALA A 65 -37.86 -8.97 5.07
CA ALA A 65 -38.72 -10.16 4.97
C ALA A 65 -39.46 -10.55 6.27
N VAL A 66 -39.04 -10.10 7.46
CA VAL A 66 -39.63 -10.56 8.74
C VAL A 66 -40.86 -9.79 9.20
N LYS A 67 -41.30 -8.73 8.51
CA LYS A 67 -42.49 -7.95 8.91
C LYS A 67 -43.83 -8.47 8.37
N ASN A 68 -43.87 -9.48 7.50
CA ASN A 68 -45.12 -9.96 6.90
C ASN A 68 -45.76 -11.18 7.59
N ILE A 69 -45.20 -11.68 8.69
CA ILE A 69 -45.68 -12.91 9.36
C ILE A 69 -46.52 -12.62 10.62
N LEU A 70 -46.65 -11.36 11.05
CA LEU A 70 -47.36 -11.00 12.30
C LEU A 70 -48.82 -10.55 12.12
N ASP A 71 -49.33 -10.46 10.88
CA ASP A 71 -50.71 -10.00 10.58
C ASP A 71 -51.58 -11.08 9.93
N LYS A 72 -51.73 -12.26 10.56
CA LYS A 72 -52.84 -13.16 10.22
C LYS A 72 -53.33 -14.02 11.37
#